data_AF-A0A941N5I5-F1
#
_entry.id   AF-A0A941N5I5-F1
#
_cell.length_a   1.000
_cell.length_b   1.000
_cell.length_c   1.000
_cell.angle_alpha   90.00
_cell.angle_beta   90.00
_cell.angle_gamma   90.00
#
_symmetry.space_group_name_H-M   'P 1'
#
loop_
_entity.id
_entity.type
_entity.pdbx_description
1 polymer ?
#
loop_
_entity_poly.entity_id
_entity_poly.type
_entity_poly.pdbx_seq_one_letter_code
_entity_poly.pdbx_strand_id
1 'polypeptide(L)'
;MSRRILCVNVLAAVVLTTGLDSFGADVSGAIKTIRAVDNEGKGNKEALTAWRELSQAEVADLPKILAGFDGANPLAMNYLRSAVETIVDRSTAAGGKLPATELEKFLFDTKHDPKARRLTFELLAKVDPQAPDRIIPKMINDPSVELRRDAVARLIEAGKKLLAAEKPTDEQSQAARQVFAQALDGARDDDQVQEIKKQLEGLGQSVDLPSHFGFLLGWKLVAPFDNTDKKGLNIAYPPEKQLDLKATYQGKEDKEIQWVEHTTTDEYGIVDLAKVLSPFKGAVAYAVTEFQSPTELPVEFRLGTPNSWKVWLNGDLLFGREEYHRGMTIDQYRMKGTLKAGKNTILIKVCQNEQTEEWAQRWAFQLRVCDATGTAILSADRTKKTAKPGQSTGSD
;
A
#
# COMPACT_ATOMS: atom_id res chain seq x y z
N MET A 1 14.34 106.30 3.88
CA MET A 1 13.84 105.87 2.55
C MET A 1 14.84 104.83 2.02
N SER A 2 14.66 103.54 2.24
CA SER A 2 13.61 102.61 1.80
C SER A 2 13.68 102.29 0.31
N ARG A 3 14.22 101.09 -0.01
CA ARG A 3 13.74 100.14 -1.02
C ARG A 3 14.79 99.05 -1.24
N ARG A 4 14.39 97.78 -1.10
CA ARG A 4 14.57 96.71 -2.09
C ARG A 4 13.99 95.41 -1.54
N ILE A 5 12.98 94.92 -2.25
CA ILE A 5 12.43 93.57 -2.13
C ILE A 5 13.47 92.61 -2.71
N LEU A 6 13.84 91.57 -1.97
CA LEU A 6 14.63 90.45 -2.48
C LEU A 6 13.87 89.15 -2.17
N CYS A 7 13.56 88.41 -3.23
CA CYS A 7 12.95 87.09 -3.19
C CYS A 7 13.87 86.08 -2.49
N VAL A 8 13.29 85.24 -1.64
CA VAL A 8 13.94 84.02 -1.14
C VAL A 8 13.12 82.83 -1.63
N ASN A 9 13.74 82.02 -2.50
CA ASN A 9 13.23 80.72 -2.92
C ASN A 9 13.40 79.71 -1.78
N VAL A 10 12.29 79.12 -1.32
CA VAL A 10 12.32 77.98 -0.40
C VAL A 10 12.13 76.70 -1.22
N LEU A 11 13.19 75.90 -1.29
CA LEU A 11 13.18 74.55 -1.85
C LEU A 11 12.61 73.60 -0.78
N ALA A 12 11.42 73.05 -0.99
CA ALA A 12 10.86 72.01 -0.13
C ALA A 12 11.18 70.64 -0.72
N ALA A 13 12.07 69.89 -0.08
CA ALA A 13 12.34 68.49 -0.40
C ALA A 13 11.22 67.61 0.18
N VAL A 14 10.40 67.03 -0.69
CA VAL A 14 9.42 66.00 -0.32
C VAL A 14 10.14 64.67 -0.28
N VAL A 15 10.38 64.15 0.93
CA VAL A 15 10.82 62.76 1.14
C VAL A 15 9.58 61.89 1.03
N LEU A 16 9.39 61.26 -0.13
CA LEU A 16 8.44 60.16 -0.30
C LEU A 16 9.03 58.92 0.36
N THR A 17 8.56 58.61 1.57
CA THR A 17 8.71 57.30 2.19
C THR A 17 7.76 56.33 1.48
N THR A 18 8.25 55.67 0.42
CA THR A 18 7.57 54.49 -0.12
C THR A 18 7.70 53.38 0.92
N GLY A 19 6.61 53.12 1.64
CA GLY A 19 6.47 51.88 2.39
C GLY A 19 6.57 50.72 1.40
N LEU A 20 7.67 49.98 1.47
CA LEU A 20 7.76 48.64 0.92
C LEU A 20 6.93 47.75 1.84
N ASP A 21 5.64 47.64 1.58
CA ASP A 21 4.88 46.51 2.07
C ASP A 21 5.52 45.26 1.46
N SER A 22 6.17 44.45 2.30
CA SER A 22 6.61 43.11 1.91
C SER A 22 5.34 42.30 1.62
N PHE A 23 4.92 42.24 0.36
CA PHE A 23 3.90 41.30 -0.09
C PHE A 23 4.45 39.88 0.12
N GLY A 24 4.23 39.32 1.31
CA GLY A 24 4.38 37.89 1.53
C GLY A 24 3.47 37.16 0.54
N ALA A 25 3.98 36.12 -0.10
CA ALA A 25 3.23 35.32 -1.06
C ALA A 25 1.90 34.85 -0.44
N ASP A 26 0.78 34.89 -1.18
CA ASP A 26 -0.47 34.26 -0.74
C ASP A 26 -0.35 32.74 -0.91
N VAL A 27 0.36 32.11 0.03
CA VAL A 27 0.62 30.67 0.01
C VAL A 27 -0.68 29.87 -0.04
N SER A 28 -1.72 30.29 0.70
CA SER A 28 -2.99 29.57 0.74
C SER A 28 -3.74 29.67 -0.59
N GLY A 29 -3.83 30.87 -1.17
CA GLY A 29 -4.47 31.10 -2.46
C GLY A 29 -3.75 30.37 -3.61
N ALA A 30 -2.43 30.40 -3.60
CA ALA A 30 -1.61 29.70 -4.58
C ALA A 30 -1.78 28.18 -4.51
N ILE A 31 -1.75 27.58 -3.32
CA ILE A 31 -2.01 26.14 -3.13
C ILE A 31 -3.41 25.78 -3.63
N LYS A 32 -4.43 26.56 -3.27
CA LYS A 32 -5.81 26.32 -3.72
C LYS A 32 -5.92 26.35 -5.25
N THR A 33 -5.26 27.30 -5.89
CA THR A 33 -5.25 27.44 -7.36
C THR A 33 -4.56 26.26 -8.02
N ILE A 34 -3.41 25.84 -7.51
CA ILE A 34 -2.68 24.65 -8.02
C ILE A 34 -3.52 23.39 -7.87
N ARG A 35 -4.22 23.22 -6.74
CA ARG A 35 -5.09 22.06 -6.50
C ARG A 35 -6.34 22.03 -7.37
N ALA A 36 -6.70 23.14 -8.00
CA ALA A 36 -7.87 23.23 -8.88
C ALA A 36 -7.61 22.74 -10.31
N VAL A 37 -6.34 22.42 -10.66
CA VAL A 37 -6.02 21.79 -11.95
C VAL A 37 -6.71 20.45 -12.04
N ASP A 38 -7.50 20.21 -13.08
CA ASP A 38 -8.15 18.90 -13.26
C ASP A 38 -7.26 17.89 -14.00
N ASN A 39 -7.75 16.66 -14.12
CA ASN A 39 -7.01 15.58 -14.77
C ASN A 39 -6.80 15.79 -16.28
N GLU A 40 -7.52 16.72 -16.90
CA GLU A 40 -7.38 17.10 -18.31
C GLU A 40 -6.48 18.34 -18.49
N GLY A 41 -5.95 18.89 -17.39
CA GLY A 41 -5.06 20.06 -17.38
C GLY A 41 -5.79 21.40 -17.48
N LYS A 42 -7.12 21.44 -17.32
CA LYS A 42 -7.85 22.70 -17.17
C LYS A 42 -7.38 23.39 -15.89
N GLY A 43 -7.07 24.68 -15.97
CA GLY A 43 -6.48 25.44 -14.85
C GLY A 43 -4.95 25.49 -14.85
N ASN A 44 -4.27 24.84 -15.80
CA ASN A 44 -2.80 24.81 -15.87
C ASN A 44 -2.15 26.21 -15.96
N LYS A 45 -2.79 27.15 -16.66
CA LYS A 45 -2.23 28.51 -16.83
C LYS A 45 -2.27 29.27 -15.50
N GLU A 46 -3.36 29.16 -14.78
CA GLU A 46 -3.57 29.74 -13.46
C GLU A 46 -2.62 29.08 -12.44
N ALA A 47 -2.50 27.75 -12.48
CA ALA A 47 -1.58 26.99 -11.64
C ALA A 47 -0.12 27.33 -11.90
N LEU A 48 0.28 27.57 -13.15
CA LEU A 48 1.64 28.03 -13.46
C LEU A 48 1.93 29.40 -12.85
N THR A 49 0.97 30.33 -12.88
CA THR A 49 1.12 31.64 -12.24
C THR A 49 1.20 31.49 -10.71
N ALA A 50 0.30 30.70 -10.12
CA ALA A 50 0.30 30.39 -8.69
C ALA A 50 1.58 29.69 -8.25
N TRP A 51 2.13 28.78 -9.07
CA TRP A 51 3.39 28.11 -8.80
C TRP A 51 4.58 29.08 -8.78
N ARG A 52 4.62 30.09 -9.67
CA ARG A 52 5.67 31.11 -9.65
C ARG A 52 5.62 31.93 -8.37
N GLU A 53 4.42 32.31 -7.94
CA GLU A 53 4.21 33.00 -6.67
C GLU A 53 4.62 32.13 -5.48
N LEU A 54 4.13 30.88 -5.44
CA LEU A 54 4.43 29.92 -4.38
C LEU A 54 5.93 29.63 -4.27
N SER A 55 6.62 29.55 -5.40
CA SER A 55 8.08 29.37 -5.45
C SER A 55 8.85 30.53 -4.84
N GLN A 56 8.25 31.71 -4.66
CA GLN A 56 8.84 32.85 -3.94
C GLN A 56 8.58 32.84 -2.43
N ALA A 57 7.79 31.90 -1.91
CA ALA A 57 7.47 31.81 -0.48
C ALA A 57 8.73 31.53 0.37
N GLU A 58 8.64 31.85 1.67
CA GLU A 58 9.76 31.69 2.60
C GLU A 58 9.92 30.24 3.04
N VAL A 59 11.11 29.87 3.53
CA VAL A 59 11.35 28.50 4.03
C VAL A 59 10.43 28.12 5.19
N ALA A 60 9.95 29.10 5.95
CA ALA A 60 8.99 28.90 7.03
C ALA A 60 7.62 28.40 6.53
N ASP A 61 7.28 28.63 5.26
CA ASP A 61 6.02 28.19 4.64
C ASP A 61 6.06 26.73 4.17
N LEU A 62 7.22 26.06 4.17
CA LEU A 62 7.38 24.70 3.66
C LEU A 62 6.36 23.70 4.24
N PRO A 63 6.13 23.62 5.57
CA PRO A 63 5.12 22.69 6.12
C PRO A 63 3.71 22.93 5.55
N LYS A 64 3.35 24.20 5.33
CA LYS A 64 2.05 24.58 4.75
C LYS A 64 1.95 24.20 3.28
N ILE A 65 3.04 24.35 2.52
CA ILE A 65 3.10 23.95 1.10
C ILE A 65 3.03 22.43 0.96
N LEU A 66 3.76 21.70 1.82
CA LEU A 66 3.72 20.25 1.88
C LEU A 66 2.32 19.72 2.25
N ALA A 67 1.61 20.36 3.18
CA ALA A 67 0.21 20.04 3.48
C ALA A 67 -0.73 20.26 2.26
N GLY A 68 -0.30 21.05 1.27
CA GLY A 68 -1.01 21.20 0.00
C GLY A 68 -1.17 19.91 -0.79
N PHE A 69 -0.34 18.89 -0.53
CA PHE A 69 -0.42 17.58 -1.17
C PHE A 69 -1.64 16.77 -0.71
N ASP A 70 -2.19 17.07 0.48
CA ASP A 70 -3.27 16.30 1.08
C ASP A 70 -4.53 16.35 0.20
N GLY A 71 -4.83 15.24 -0.47
CA GLY A 71 -5.94 15.13 -1.42
C GLY A 71 -5.70 15.88 -2.74
N ALA A 72 -4.44 16.19 -3.08
CA ALA A 72 -4.09 16.71 -4.40
C ALA A 72 -4.07 15.59 -5.44
N ASN A 73 -4.38 15.92 -6.70
CA ASN A 73 -4.18 14.98 -7.81
C ASN A 73 -2.71 14.98 -8.27
N PRO A 74 -2.29 14.04 -9.12
CA PRO A 74 -0.90 13.93 -9.56
C PRO A 74 -0.33 15.19 -10.22
N LEU A 75 -1.14 15.95 -10.98
CA LEU A 75 -0.68 17.17 -11.65
C LEU A 75 -0.41 18.28 -10.62
N ALA A 76 -1.33 18.50 -9.68
CA ALA A 76 -1.16 19.45 -8.59
C ALA A 76 0.06 19.10 -7.71
N MET A 77 0.26 17.80 -7.41
CA MET A 77 1.44 17.33 -6.67
C MET A 77 2.76 17.67 -7.36
N ASN A 78 2.82 17.60 -8.70
CA ASN A 78 4.03 17.96 -9.44
C ASN A 78 4.37 19.46 -9.30
N TYR A 79 3.37 20.33 -9.39
CA TYR A 79 3.55 21.77 -9.15
C TYR A 79 4.01 22.03 -7.71
N LEU A 80 3.35 21.43 -6.71
CA LEU A 80 3.70 21.63 -5.31
C LEU A 80 5.11 21.12 -4.99
N ARG A 81 5.50 19.93 -5.48
CA ARG A 81 6.86 19.39 -5.34
C ARG A 81 7.89 20.36 -5.93
N SER A 82 7.66 20.83 -7.15
CA SER A 82 8.57 21.76 -7.82
C SER A 82 8.72 23.08 -7.05
N ALA A 83 7.64 23.60 -6.47
CA ALA A 83 7.71 24.80 -5.63
C ALA A 83 8.55 24.55 -4.36
N VAL A 84 8.32 23.43 -3.67
CA VAL A 84 9.10 23.02 -2.49
C VAL A 84 10.59 22.92 -2.81
N GLU A 85 10.95 22.22 -3.89
CA GLU A 85 12.34 22.06 -4.34
C GLU A 85 12.97 23.42 -4.68
N THR A 86 12.23 24.30 -5.37
CA THR A 86 12.70 25.65 -5.71
C THR A 86 13.00 26.49 -4.47
N ILE A 87 12.13 26.45 -3.46
CA ILE A 87 12.32 27.18 -2.18
C ILE A 87 13.55 26.64 -1.44
N VAL A 88 13.69 25.31 -1.37
CA VAL A 88 14.82 24.65 -0.70
C VAL A 88 16.13 24.96 -1.41
N ASP A 89 16.19 24.84 -2.73
CA ASP A 89 17.41 25.08 -3.49
C ASP A 89 17.83 26.56 -3.41
N ARG A 90 16.87 27.50 -3.49
CA ARG A 90 17.16 28.93 -3.27
C ARG A 90 17.72 29.18 -1.87
N SER A 91 17.09 28.64 -0.83
CA SER A 91 17.53 28.84 0.55
C SER A 91 18.90 28.22 0.79
N THR A 92 19.13 26.99 0.36
CA THR A 92 20.39 26.28 0.58
C THR A 92 21.54 26.92 -0.19
N ALA A 93 21.30 27.38 -1.43
CA ALA A 93 22.28 28.16 -2.20
C ALA A 93 22.66 29.49 -1.51
N ALA A 94 21.72 30.10 -0.77
CA ALA A 94 21.96 31.30 0.02
C ALA A 94 22.57 31.02 1.41
N GLY A 95 22.89 29.76 1.75
CA GLY A 95 23.39 29.38 3.08
C GLY A 95 22.33 29.39 4.19
N GLY A 96 21.05 29.50 3.82
CA GLY A 96 19.91 29.43 4.73
C GLY A 96 19.66 28.02 5.26
N LYS A 97 18.95 27.92 6.40
CA LYS A 97 18.60 26.65 7.05
C LYS A 97 17.14 26.30 6.83
N LEU A 98 16.86 25.02 6.64
CA LEU A 98 15.49 24.50 6.60
C LEU A 98 14.89 24.49 8.03
N PRO A 99 13.56 24.63 8.18
CA PRO A 99 12.88 24.53 9.47
C PRO A 99 12.78 23.06 9.92
N ALA A 100 13.92 22.44 10.24
CA ALA A 100 14.04 20.99 10.47
C ALA A 100 13.06 20.46 11.52
N THR A 101 12.86 21.19 12.63
CA THR A 101 11.91 20.80 13.69
C THR A 101 10.48 20.70 13.18
N GLU A 102 10.02 21.65 12.37
CA GLU A 102 8.65 21.66 11.85
C GLU A 102 8.48 20.64 10.73
N LEU A 103 9.51 20.43 9.90
CA LEU A 103 9.53 19.38 8.89
C LEU A 103 9.51 17.97 9.53
N GLU A 104 10.24 17.74 10.62
CA GLU A 104 10.16 16.47 11.33
C GLU A 104 8.77 16.24 11.94
N LYS A 105 8.16 17.26 12.56
CA LYS A 105 6.77 17.15 13.05
C LYS A 105 5.81 16.79 11.92
N PHE A 106 5.93 17.45 10.77
CA PHE A 106 5.14 17.16 9.58
C PHE A 106 5.34 15.71 9.10
N LEU A 107 6.60 15.24 9.05
CA LEU A 107 6.93 13.89 8.62
C LEU A 107 6.29 12.81 9.51
N PHE A 108 6.25 13.03 10.84
CA PHE A 108 5.68 12.07 11.79
C PHE A 108 4.16 12.12 11.91
N ASP A 109 3.49 13.14 11.37
CA ASP A 109 2.02 13.14 11.28
C ASP A 109 1.57 12.26 10.11
N THR A 110 1.10 11.06 10.45
CA THR A 110 0.65 10.04 9.48
C THR A 110 -0.63 10.40 8.75
N LYS A 111 -1.29 11.51 9.11
CA LYS A 111 -2.47 12.03 8.39
C LYS A 111 -2.11 12.73 7.08
N HIS A 112 -0.87 13.19 6.93
CA HIS A 112 -0.40 13.82 5.69
C HIS A 112 -0.15 12.80 4.59
N ASP A 113 -0.22 13.28 3.35
CA ASP A 113 0.02 12.47 2.15
C ASP A 113 1.38 11.76 2.20
N PRO A 114 1.44 10.45 1.93
CA PRO A 114 2.68 9.68 1.97
C PRO A 114 3.80 10.24 1.09
N LYS A 115 3.49 10.85 -0.07
CA LYS A 115 4.49 11.43 -0.97
C LYS A 115 5.04 12.75 -0.43
N ALA A 116 4.20 13.55 0.23
CA ALA A 116 4.66 14.75 0.92
C ALA A 116 5.59 14.39 2.08
N ARG A 117 5.20 13.40 2.88
CA ARG A 117 6.03 12.86 3.96
C ARG A 117 7.35 12.31 3.43
N ARG A 118 7.34 11.54 2.34
CA ARG A 118 8.58 11.09 1.67
C ARG A 118 9.48 12.26 1.28
N LEU A 119 8.93 13.25 0.57
CA LEU A 119 9.67 14.42 0.15
C LEU A 119 10.29 15.13 1.36
N THR A 120 9.53 15.32 2.43
CA THR A 120 10.03 15.91 3.69
C THR A 120 11.22 15.14 4.26
N PHE A 121 11.18 13.80 4.26
CA PHE A 121 12.31 12.98 4.67
C PHE A 121 13.55 13.21 3.79
N GLU A 122 13.38 13.23 2.46
CA GLU A 122 14.47 13.46 1.51
C GLU A 122 15.12 14.83 1.70
N LEU A 123 14.31 15.86 1.94
CA LEU A 123 14.79 17.21 2.23
C LEU A 123 15.60 17.28 3.53
N LEU A 124 15.12 16.62 4.59
CA LEU A 124 15.84 16.53 5.87
C LEU A 124 17.17 15.79 5.70
N ALA A 125 17.16 14.64 5.02
CA ALA A 125 18.37 13.85 4.77
C ALA A 125 19.40 14.59 3.91
N LYS A 126 18.96 15.47 2.98
CA LYS A 126 19.84 16.31 2.15
C LYS A 126 20.65 17.31 2.98
N VAL A 127 20.09 17.82 4.09
CA VAL A 127 20.72 18.87 4.91
C VAL A 127 21.26 18.37 6.25
N ASP A 128 20.80 17.22 6.73
CA ASP A 128 21.26 16.56 7.95
C ASP A 128 21.56 15.07 7.66
N PRO A 129 22.85 14.70 7.47
CA PRO A 129 23.25 13.32 7.24
C PRO A 129 22.88 12.34 8.36
N GLN A 130 22.58 12.82 9.58
CA GLN A 130 22.14 11.96 10.68
C GLN A 130 20.61 11.82 10.78
N ALA A 131 19.85 12.55 9.96
CA ALA A 131 18.39 12.44 9.93
C ALA A 131 17.91 11.00 9.65
N PRO A 132 18.47 10.24 8.68
CA PRO A 132 18.08 8.84 8.47
C PRO A 132 18.23 7.98 9.72
N ASP A 133 19.30 8.17 10.49
CA ASP A 133 19.56 7.37 11.69
C ASP A 133 18.54 7.63 12.81
N ARG A 134 18.07 8.88 12.93
CA ARG A 134 17.09 9.34 13.90
C ARG A 134 15.63 9.03 13.50
N ILE A 135 15.34 9.02 12.20
CA ILE A 135 13.98 9.01 11.65
C ILE A 135 13.54 7.61 11.25
N ILE A 136 14.30 6.94 10.37
CA ILE A 136 13.89 5.68 9.73
C ILE A 136 13.54 4.56 10.72
N PRO A 137 14.22 4.37 11.87
CA PRO A 137 13.84 3.33 12.85
C PRO A 137 12.40 3.44 13.35
N LYS A 138 11.86 4.66 13.38
CA LYS A 138 10.51 4.93 13.87
C LYS A 138 9.43 4.61 12.82
N MET A 139 9.82 4.24 11.60
CA MET A 139 8.93 4.03 10.45
C MET A 139 8.57 2.56 10.20
N ILE A 140 8.99 1.63 11.07
CA ILE A 140 8.80 0.18 10.85
C ILE A 140 7.34 -0.26 10.68
N ASN A 141 6.40 0.49 11.24
CA ASN A 141 4.95 0.29 11.09
C ASN A 141 4.26 1.50 10.46
N ASP A 142 5.00 2.33 9.74
CA ASP A 142 4.44 3.53 9.11
C ASP A 142 3.47 3.16 7.97
N PRO A 143 2.34 3.87 7.79
CA PRO A 143 1.43 3.60 6.67
C PRO A 143 2.03 3.92 5.30
N SER A 144 3.02 4.82 5.22
CA SER A 144 3.76 5.08 3.98
C SER A 144 4.64 3.88 3.63
N VAL A 145 4.37 3.29 2.47
CA VAL A 145 5.12 2.13 1.96
C VAL A 145 6.61 2.44 1.86
N GLU A 146 6.98 3.59 1.29
CA GLU A 146 8.39 3.92 1.06
C GLU A 146 9.17 4.12 2.37
N LEU A 147 8.60 4.83 3.35
CA LEU A 147 9.25 5.05 4.66
C LEU A 147 9.39 3.74 5.43
N ARG A 148 8.37 2.88 5.37
CA ARG A 148 8.40 1.57 6.02
C ARG A 148 9.41 0.64 5.36
N ARG A 149 9.47 0.62 4.02
CA ARG A 149 10.46 -0.17 3.26
C ARG A 149 11.89 0.20 3.66
N ASP A 150 12.19 1.48 3.85
CA ASP A 150 13.51 1.92 4.33
C ASP A 150 13.82 1.41 5.75
N ALA A 151 12.82 1.41 6.64
CA ALA A 151 12.98 0.88 8.00
C ALA A 151 13.26 -0.62 8.01
N VAL A 152 12.52 -1.37 7.20
CA VAL A 152 12.72 -2.82 7.01
C VAL A 152 14.09 -3.09 6.39
N ALA A 153 14.48 -2.33 5.36
CA ALA A 153 15.78 -2.48 4.70
C ALA A 153 16.94 -2.25 5.68
N ARG A 154 16.83 -1.24 6.55
CA ARG A 154 17.81 -1.00 7.61
C ARG A 154 17.98 -2.21 8.54
N LEU A 155 16.89 -2.86 8.94
CA LEU A 155 16.95 -4.05 9.79
C LEU A 155 17.51 -5.26 9.03
N ILE A 156 17.15 -5.46 7.77
CA ILE A 156 17.75 -6.50 6.91
C ILE A 156 19.27 -6.34 6.87
N GLU A 157 19.76 -5.13 6.59
CA GLU A 157 21.20 -4.86 6.53
C GLU A 157 21.89 -4.99 7.90
N ALA A 158 21.23 -4.61 9.00
CA ALA A 158 21.74 -4.84 10.34
C ALA A 158 21.87 -6.35 10.66
N GLY A 159 20.87 -7.14 10.29
CA GLY A 159 20.90 -8.60 10.44
C GLY A 159 22.02 -9.24 9.62
N LYS A 160 22.18 -8.83 8.35
CA LYS A 160 23.28 -9.30 7.49
C LYS A 160 24.65 -8.95 8.05
N LYS A 161 24.82 -7.75 8.62
CA LYS A 161 26.09 -7.35 9.25
C LYS A 161 26.47 -8.24 10.43
N LEU A 162 25.49 -8.70 11.22
CA LEU A 162 25.73 -9.65 12.31
C LEU A 162 26.23 -11.01 11.81
N LEU A 163 25.87 -11.38 10.58
CA LEU A 163 26.27 -12.63 9.92
C LEU A 163 27.45 -12.48 8.96
N ALA A 164 28.15 -11.32 8.97
CA ALA A 164 29.20 -11.04 7.98
C ALA A 164 30.46 -11.92 8.15
N ALA A 165 30.67 -12.53 9.32
CA ALA A 165 31.77 -13.46 9.55
C ALA A 165 31.50 -14.80 8.84
N GLU A 166 32.56 -15.46 8.34
CA GLU A 166 32.47 -16.78 7.69
C GLU A 166 31.82 -17.84 8.59
N LYS A 167 32.05 -17.73 9.91
CA LYS A 167 31.38 -18.52 10.95
C LYS A 167 30.90 -17.58 12.05
N PRO A 168 29.65 -17.10 11.98
CA PRO A 168 29.07 -16.29 13.03
C PRO A 168 29.00 -17.09 14.34
N THR A 169 29.22 -16.43 15.48
CA THR A 169 29.02 -17.04 16.79
C THR A 169 27.53 -17.33 17.03
N ASP A 170 27.22 -18.18 18.01
CA ASP A 170 25.83 -18.44 18.40
C ASP A 170 25.13 -17.15 18.86
N GLU A 171 25.85 -16.27 19.56
CA GLU A 171 25.35 -14.96 19.98
C GLU A 171 25.01 -14.06 18.79
N GLN A 172 25.90 -13.99 17.79
CA GLN A 172 25.66 -13.24 16.56
C GLN A 172 24.45 -13.81 15.79
N SER A 173 24.36 -15.13 15.69
CA SER A 173 23.26 -15.82 15.03
C SER A 173 21.93 -15.55 15.75
N GLN A 174 21.93 -15.57 17.08
CA GLN A 174 20.75 -15.24 17.89
C GLN A 174 20.33 -13.78 17.73
N ALA A 175 21.28 -12.85 17.77
CA ALA A 175 21.01 -11.43 17.54
C ALA A 175 20.46 -11.19 16.12
N ALA A 176 21.01 -11.86 15.11
CA ALA A 176 20.53 -11.77 13.73
C ALA A 176 19.09 -12.29 13.62
N ARG A 177 18.75 -13.42 14.23
CA ARG A 177 17.36 -13.93 14.29
C ARG A 177 16.40 -12.88 14.86
N GLN A 178 16.78 -12.22 15.95
CA GLN A 178 15.94 -11.18 16.57
C GLN A 178 15.74 -9.98 15.63
N VAL A 179 16.81 -9.51 14.98
CA VAL A 179 16.76 -8.38 14.04
C VAL A 179 15.91 -8.73 12.81
N PHE A 180 16.08 -9.92 12.24
CA PHE A 180 15.25 -10.35 11.11
C PHE A 180 13.79 -10.59 11.50
N ALA A 181 13.51 -11.05 12.72
CA ALA A 181 12.14 -11.15 13.21
C ALA A 181 11.49 -9.77 13.36
N GLN A 182 12.23 -8.75 13.83
CA GLN A 182 11.76 -7.36 13.83
C GLN A 182 11.54 -6.82 12.42
N ALA A 183 12.43 -7.15 11.48
CA ALA A 183 12.25 -6.77 10.08
C ALA A 183 10.98 -7.38 9.50
N LEU A 184 10.73 -8.66 9.79
CA LEU A 184 9.53 -9.38 9.33
C LEU A 184 8.25 -8.76 9.90
N ASP A 185 8.25 -8.32 11.16
CA ASP A 185 7.08 -7.69 11.78
C ASP A 185 6.59 -6.44 11.02
N GLY A 186 7.52 -5.64 10.47
CA GLY A 186 7.20 -4.46 9.65
C GLY A 186 7.12 -4.70 8.14
N ALA A 187 7.66 -5.81 7.63
CA ALA A 187 7.71 -6.10 6.20
C ALA A 187 6.31 -6.38 5.64
N ARG A 188 5.96 -5.74 4.52
CA ARG A 188 4.69 -5.99 3.79
C ARG A 188 4.90 -6.30 2.32
N ASP A 189 6.09 -6.00 1.83
CA ASP A 189 6.47 -6.16 0.44
C ASP A 189 7.12 -7.51 0.21
N ASP A 190 6.65 -8.21 -0.82
CA ASP A 190 7.00 -9.60 -1.11
C ASP A 190 8.52 -9.83 -1.21
N ASP A 191 9.22 -8.92 -1.89
CA ASP A 191 10.67 -9.01 -2.08
C ASP A 191 11.45 -8.93 -0.76
N GLN A 192 11.06 -8.02 0.14
CA GLN A 192 11.69 -7.89 1.45
C GLN A 192 11.36 -9.08 2.34
N VAL A 193 10.10 -9.55 2.30
CA VAL A 193 9.66 -10.72 3.08
C VAL A 193 10.39 -11.98 2.65
N GLN A 194 10.59 -12.20 1.34
CA GLN A 194 11.34 -13.33 0.81
C GLN A 194 12.81 -13.30 1.22
N GLU A 195 13.45 -12.13 1.16
CA GLU A 195 14.82 -11.98 1.65
C GLU A 195 14.90 -12.30 3.16
N ILE A 196 13.99 -11.75 3.97
CA ILE A 196 13.97 -12.00 5.43
C ILE A 196 13.71 -13.48 5.73
N LYS A 197 12.75 -14.12 5.03
CA LYS A 197 12.48 -15.56 5.14
C LYS A 197 13.72 -16.38 4.87
N LYS A 198 14.40 -16.10 3.76
CA LYS A 198 15.65 -16.80 3.40
C LYS A 198 16.71 -16.68 4.52
N GLN A 199 16.88 -15.49 5.09
CA GLN A 199 17.83 -15.27 6.19
C GLN A 199 17.42 -16.04 7.46
N LEU A 200 16.15 -15.98 7.86
CA LEU A 200 15.63 -16.70 9.04
C LEU A 200 15.74 -18.22 8.87
N GLU A 201 15.40 -18.76 7.70
CA GLU A 201 15.48 -20.19 7.41
C GLU A 201 16.93 -20.68 7.38
N GLY A 202 17.85 -19.88 6.85
CA GLY A 202 19.30 -20.15 6.95
C GLY A 202 19.80 -20.21 8.40
N LEU A 203 19.10 -19.52 9.31
CA LEU A 203 19.31 -19.60 10.76
C LEU A 203 18.45 -20.67 11.43
N GLY A 204 17.78 -21.56 10.70
CA GLY A 204 16.96 -22.64 11.25
C GLY A 204 15.60 -22.20 11.83
N GLN A 205 15.13 -20.99 11.51
CA GLN A 205 13.82 -20.47 11.92
C GLN A 205 12.88 -20.41 10.71
N SER A 206 11.80 -21.21 10.74
CA SER A 206 10.79 -21.19 9.67
C SER A 206 9.90 -19.95 9.75
N VAL A 207 9.44 -19.50 8.57
CA VAL A 207 8.52 -18.37 8.43
C VAL A 207 7.17 -18.84 7.87
N ASP A 208 6.09 -18.53 8.57
CA ASP A 208 4.72 -18.81 8.14
C ASP A 208 4.18 -17.67 7.26
N LEU A 209 4.50 -17.72 5.96
CA LEU A 209 4.04 -16.72 4.99
C LEU A 209 2.52 -16.58 4.92
N PRO A 210 1.73 -17.68 4.95
CA PRO A 210 0.29 -17.56 5.03
C PRO A 210 -0.21 -16.69 6.18
N SER A 211 0.38 -16.84 7.38
CA SER A 211 -0.02 -16.04 8.53
C SER A 211 0.55 -14.61 8.47
N HIS A 212 1.78 -14.45 7.96
CA HIS A 212 2.40 -13.14 7.81
C HIS A 212 1.62 -12.22 6.84
N PHE A 213 1.13 -12.78 5.73
CA PHE A 213 0.38 -12.03 4.72
C PHE A 213 -1.15 -12.09 4.91
N GLY A 214 -1.66 -12.98 5.76
CA GLY A 214 -3.10 -13.13 5.99
C GLY A 214 -3.83 -13.92 4.89
N PHE A 215 -3.13 -14.82 4.19
CA PHE A 215 -3.73 -15.70 3.19
C PHE A 215 -4.74 -16.66 3.83
N LEU A 216 -5.86 -16.85 3.13
CA LEU A 216 -6.92 -17.79 3.48
C LEU A 216 -6.63 -19.14 2.83
N LEU A 217 -6.49 -20.17 3.65
CA LEU A 217 -6.02 -21.49 3.20
C LEU A 217 -7.14 -22.52 3.07
N GLY A 218 -8.14 -22.44 3.94
CA GLY A 218 -9.25 -23.39 4.01
C GLY A 218 -10.45 -22.92 3.20
N TRP A 219 -10.97 -23.79 2.35
CA TRP A 219 -12.04 -23.53 1.41
C TRP A 219 -13.01 -24.70 1.31
N LYS A 220 -14.27 -24.38 1.04
CA LYS A 220 -15.22 -25.32 0.43
C LYS A 220 -15.39 -24.92 -1.02
N LEU A 221 -15.30 -25.87 -1.94
CA LEU A 221 -15.31 -25.63 -3.38
C LEU A 221 -16.49 -26.35 -4.04
N VAL A 222 -17.11 -25.75 -5.05
CA VAL A 222 -18.13 -26.41 -5.89
C VAL A 222 -18.01 -25.97 -7.34
N ALA A 223 -17.90 -26.94 -8.25
CA ALA A 223 -17.75 -26.76 -9.68
C ALA A 223 -18.05 -28.09 -10.41
N PRO A 224 -18.25 -28.08 -11.74
CA PRO A 224 -18.37 -26.91 -12.60
C PRO A 224 -19.83 -26.45 -12.74
N PHE A 225 -20.08 -25.16 -12.61
CA PHE A 225 -21.24 -24.55 -13.26
C PHE A 225 -20.86 -24.10 -14.68
N ASP A 226 -21.85 -23.82 -15.52
CA ASP A 226 -21.59 -23.42 -16.89
C ASP A 226 -20.97 -22.02 -16.99
N ASN A 227 -19.97 -21.86 -17.86
CA ASN A 227 -19.43 -20.57 -18.28
C ASN A 227 -19.25 -20.55 -19.80
N THR A 228 -20.11 -21.26 -20.54
CA THR A 228 -20.01 -21.33 -21.99
C THR A 228 -20.18 -19.94 -22.59
N ASP A 229 -19.32 -19.58 -23.54
CA ASP A 229 -19.16 -18.26 -24.14
C ASP A 229 -18.91 -17.15 -23.10
N LYS A 230 -18.29 -17.49 -21.95
CA LYS A 230 -18.02 -16.58 -20.81
C LYS A 230 -19.27 -16.01 -20.14
N LYS A 231 -20.47 -16.55 -20.42
CA LYS A 231 -21.75 -16.05 -19.88
C LYS A 231 -21.89 -16.24 -18.37
N GLY A 232 -21.19 -17.24 -17.82
CA GLY A 232 -21.32 -17.71 -16.45
C GLY A 232 -21.03 -16.64 -15.40
N LEU A 233 -20.16 -15.65 -15.68
CA LEU A 233 -19.89 -14.56 -14.73
C LEU A 233 -21.18 -13.79 -14.36
N ASN A 234 -22.03 -13.51 -15.35
CA ASN A 234 -23.23 -12.69 -15.21
C ASN A 234 -24.48 -13.49 -14.82
N ILE A 235 -24.40 -14.83 -14.85
CA ILE A 235 -25.47 -15.70 -14.36
C ILE A 235 -25.35 -15.85 -12.84
N ALA A 236 -26.43 -15.54 -12.11
CA ALA A 236 -26.51 -15.77 -10.67
C ALA A 236 -26.83 -17.24 -10.36
N TYR A 237 -25.79 -18.04 -10.07
CA TYR A 237 -25.96 -19.45 -9.69
C TYR A 237 -26.44 -19.59 -8.24
N PRO A 238 -26.97 -20.76 -7.84
CA PRO A 238 -27.54 -20.95 -6.50
C PRO A 238 -26.64 -20.51 -5.33
N PRO A 239 -25.30 -20.76 -5.32
CA PRO A 239 -24.43 -20.29 -4.24
C PRO A 239 -24.41 -18.76 -4.02
N GLU A 240 -24.74 -17.96 -5.05
CA GLU A 240 -24.83 -16.50 -4.93
C GLU A 240 -26.14 -16.05 -4.25
N LYS A 241 -27.19 -16.87 -4.30
CA LYS A 241 -28.52 -16.54 -3.78
C LYS A 241 -28.70 -17.04 -2.35
N GLN A 242 -28.31 -18.29 -2.12
CA GLN A 242 -28.40 -18.92 -0.81
C GLN A 242 -27.25 -19.91 -0.68
N LEU A 243 -26.39 -19.67 0.31
CA LEU A 243 -25.29 -20.57 0.60
C LEU A 243 -25.80 -21.78 1.39
N ASP A 244 -26.01 -22.90 0.70
CA ASP A 244 -26.26 -24.20 1.32
C ASP A 244 -25.10 -25.15 1.01
N LEU A 245 -24.31 -25.47 2.05
CA LEU A 245 -23.13 -26.32 1.94
C LEU A 245 -23.47 -27.81 1.82
N LYS A 246 -24.74 -28.19 2.05
CA LYS A 246 -25.23 -29.59 1.97
C LYS A 246 -26.04 -29.85 0.71
N ALA A 247 -26.36 -28.81 -0.06
CA ALA A 247 -27.15 -28.95 -1.28
C ALA A 247 -26.36 -29.66 -2.39
N THR A 248 -27.10 -30.42 -3.20
CA THR A 248 -26.66 -30.87 -4.52
C THR A 248 -27.14 -29.85 -5.55
N TYR A 249 -26.27 -29.44 -6.45
CA TYR A 249 -26.59 -28.51 -7.53
C TYR A 249 -26.55 -29.20 -8.88
N GLN A 250 -27.36 -28.71 -9.81
CA GLN A 250 -27.23 -29.01 -11.22
C GLN A 250 -26.09 -28.16 -11.80
N GLY A 251 -24.96 -28.81 -12.08
CA GLY A 251 -23.78 -28.23 -12.68
C GLY A 251 -23.85 -28.17 -14.20
N LYS A 252 -22.69 -27.97 -14.82
CA LYS A 252 -22.51 -27.97 -16.27
C LYS A 252 -22.87 -29.35 -16.84
N GLU A 253 -23.51 -29.37 -18.02
CA GLU A 253 -24.02 -30.59 -18.68
C GLU A 253 -24.98 -31.41 -17.80
N ASP A 254 -25.77 -30.73 -16.96
CA ASP A 254 -26.77 -31.33 -16.07
C ASP A 254 -26.20 -32.35 -15.07
N LYS A 255 -24.89 -32.33 -14.82
CA LYS A 255 -24.22 -33.19 -13.85
C LYS A 255 -24.44 -32.66 -12.44
N GLU A 256 -24.74 -33.56 -11.50
CA GLU A 256 -24.83 -33.20 -10.09
C GLU A 256 -23.45 -32.86 -9.51
N ILE A 257 -23.38 -31.77 -8.77
CA ILE A 257 -22.17 -31.30 -8.08
C ILE A 257 -22.48 -30.94 -6.63
N GLN A 258 -21.49 -31.14 -5.76
CA GLN A 258 -21.56 -30.87 -4.33
C GLN A 258 -20.31 -30.14 -3.85
N TRP A 259 -20.41 -29.54 -2.67
CA TRP A 259 -19.26 -28.90 -2.03
C TRP A 259 -18.22 -29.93 -1.58
N VAL A 260 -16.95 -29.64 -1.84
CA VAL A 260 -15.81 -30.42 -1.35
C VAL A 260 -14.92 -29.54 -0.48
N GLU A 261 -14.40 -30.08 0.62
CA GLU A 261 -13.44 -29.35 1.45
C GLU A 261 -12.05 -29.41 0.84
N HIS A 262 -11.34 -28.28 0.89
CA HIS A 262 -9.97 -28.16 0.43
C HIS A 262 -9.19 -27.22 1.33
N THR A 263 -7.98 -27.61 1.73
CA THR A 263 -7.02 -26.72 2.37
C THR A 263 -5.75 -26.73 1.54
N THR A 264 -5.35 -25.58 1.02
CA THR A 264 -4.09 -25.47 0.26
C THR A 264 -2.90 -25.45 1.21
N THR A 265 -1.81 -26.08 0.78
CA THR A 265 -0.50 -26.05 1.46
C THR A 265 0.47 -25.09 0.80
N ASP A 266 0.03 -24.38 -0.24
CA ASP A 266 0.82 -23.37 -0.94
C ASP A 266 1.12 -22.18 0.01
N GLU A 267 2.37 -21.73 0.05
CA GLU A 267 2.81 -20.69 0.98
C GLU A 267 2.20 -19.31 0.69
N TYR A 268 1.64 -19.11 -0.52
CA TYR A 268 0.90 -17.91 -0.91
C TYR A 268 -0.62 -18.14 -0.90
N GLY A 269 -1.09 -19.27 -0.38
CA GLY A 269 -2.50 -19.60 -0.33
C GLY A 269 -3.14 -19.78 -1.71
N ILE A 270 -2.35 -20.15 -2.72
CA ILE A 270 -2.89 -20.42 -4.06
C ILE A 270 -3.73 -21.70 -4.03
N VAL A 271 -4.95 -21.58 -4.54
CA VAL A 271 -5.85 -22.71 -4.84
C VAL A 271 -5.86 -22.91 -6.35
N ASP A 272 -5.27 -24.02 -6.80
CA ASP A 272 -5.27 -24.44 -8.19
C ASP A 272 -6.52 -25.29 -8.47
N LEU A 273 -7.59 -24.65 -8.93
CA LEU A 273 -8.89 -25.29 -9.16
C LEU A 273 -8.82 -26.38 -10.24
N ALA A 274 -7.94 -26.22 -11.22
CA ALA A 274 -7.72 -27.24 -12.25
C ALA A 274 -7.14 -28.54 -11.66
N LYS A 275 -6.23 -28.43 -10.68
CA LYS A 275 -5.66 -29.59 -9.96
C LYS A 275 -6.61 -30.15 -8.91
N VAL A 276 -7.34 -29.30 -8.19
CA VAL A 276 -8.17 -29.72 -7.04
C VAL A 276 -9.49 -30.32 -7.50
N LEU A 277 -10.11 -29.79 -8.55
CA LEU A 277 -11.42 -30.24 -9.03
C LEU A 277 -11.28 -31.01 -10.35
N SER A 278 -10.95 -30.29 -11.41
CA SER A 278 -10.67 -30.82 -12.75
C SER A 278 -10.32 -29.63 -13.66
N PRO A 279 -9.56 -29.81 -14.75
CA PRO A 279 -9.25 -28.75 -15.71
C PRO A 279 -10.44 -28.41 -16.62
N PHE A 280 -11.61 -28.13 -16.04
CA PHE A 280 -12.83 -27.81 -16.77
C PHE A 280 -12.67 -26.57 -17.65
N LYS A 281 -13.34 -26.59 -18.80
CA LYS A 281 -13.39 -25.50 -19.79
C LYS A 281 -14.75 -24.87 -19.82
N GLY A 282 -14.78 -23.55 -20.02
CA GLY A 282 -16.03 -22.78 -19.98
C GLY A 282 -16.80 -23.13 -18.70
N ALA A 283 -16.13 -23.03 -17.55
CA ALA A 283 -16.68 -23.45 -16.27
C ALA A 283 -16.58 -22.35 -15.21
N VAL A 284 -17.50 -22.35 -14.24
CA VAL A 284 -17.43 -21.54 -13.03
C VAL A 284 -17.21 -22.46 -11.83
N ALA A 285 -16.33 -22.03 -10.92
CA ALA A 285 -16.21 -22.58 -9.58
C ALA A 285 -16.60 -21.51 -8.56
N TYR A 286 -17.23 -21.96 -7.48
CA TYR A 286 -17.34 -21.17 -6.25
C TYR A 286 -16.38 -21.72 -5.21
N ALA A 287 -15.75 -20.82 -4.48
CA ALA A 287 -15.05 -21.14 -3.26
C ALA A 287 -15.62 -20.30 -2.11
N VAL A 288 -15.84 -20.91 -0.96
CA VAL A 288 -16.34 -20.24 0.23
C VAL A 288 -15.49 -20.56 1.44
N THR A 289 -15.30 -19.58 2.29
CA THR A 289 -14.62 -19.75 3.58
C THR A 289 -15.32 -18.92 4.66
N GLU A 290 -15.14 -19.33 5.90
CA GLU A 290 -15.64 -18.61 7.07
C GLU A 290 -14.46 -17.86 7.72
N PHE A 291 -14.75 -16.68 8.26
CA PHE A 291 -13.76 -15.83 8.93
C PHE A 291 -14.34 -15.33 10.25
N GLN A 292 -13.70 -15.68 11.35
CA GLN A 292 -14.09 -15.28 12.70
C GLN A 292 -13.41 -13.97 13.07
N SER A 293 -14.19 -12.91 13.22
CA SER A 293 -13.70 -11.62 13.70
C SER A 293 -14.09 -11.39 15.17
N PRO A 294 -13.17 -10.94 16.04
CA PRO A 294 -13.53 -10.62 17.43
C PRO A 294 -14.38 -9.34 17.55
N THR A 295 -14.29 -8.43 16.58
CA THR A 295 -14.97 -7.12 16.57
C THR A 295 -15.46 -6.77 15.16
N GLU A 296 -16.27 -5.73 15.04
CA GLU A 296 -16.54 -5.12 13.74
C GLU A 296 -15.34 -4.24 13.34
N LEU A 297 -14.79 -4.44 12.14
CA LEU A 297 -13.64 -3.67 11.67
C LEU A 297 -13.56 -3.59 10.13
N PRO A 298 -13.06 -2.46 9.59
CA PRO A 298 -12.77 -2.33 8.16
C PRO A 298 -11.56 -3.19 7.78
N VAL A 299 -11.64 -3.83 6.62
CA VAL A 299 -10.58 -4.68 6.06
C VAL A 299 -10.44 -4.47 4.55
N GLU A 300 -9.32 -4.91 4.00
CA GLU A 300 -9.14 -5.15 2.58
C GLU A 300 -9.05 -6.65 2.29
N PHE A 301 -9.86 -7.10 1.34
CA PHE A 301 -9.69 -8.38 0.65
C PHE A 301 -8.80 -8.15 -0.56
N ARG A 302 -7.68 -8.86 -0.63
CA ARG A 302 -6.73 -8.74 -1.73
C ARG A 302 -6.61 -10.07 -2.47
N LEU A 303 -6.93 -10.03 -3.76
CA LEU A 303 -7.10 -11.18 -4.65
C LEU A 303 -6.01 -11.17 -5.72
N GLY A 304 -5.46 -12.35 -6.01
CA GLY A 304 -4.73 -12.63 -7.24
C GLY A 304 -5.42 -13.75 -8.02
N THR A 305 -5.63 -13.58 -9.31
CA THR A 305 -6.17 -14.63 -10.20
C THR A 305 -5.96 -14.26 -11.67
N PRO A 306 -5.63 -15.22 -12.56
CA PRO A 306 -5.61 -15.00 -14.00
C PRO A 306 -6.99 -15.13 -14.65
N ASN A 307 -8.04 -15.41 -13.87
CA ASN A 307 -9.37 -15.73 -14.35
C ASN A 307 -10.36 -14.62 -14.01
N SER A 308 -11.54 -14.66 -14.63
CA SER A 308 -12.62 -13.72 -14.29
C SER A 308 -13.24 -14.07 -12.95
N TRP A 309 -13.70 -13.07 -12.19
CA TRP A 309 -14.06 -13.28 -10.79
C TRP A 309 -15.12 -12.31 -10.25
N LYS A 310 -15.78 -12.73 -9.16
CA LYS A 310 -16.60 -11.89 -8.26
C LYS A 310 -16.36 -12.31 -6.81
N VAL A 311 -16.43 -11.38 -5.86
CA VAL A 311 -16.27 -11.65 -4.41
C VAL A 311 -17.42 -11.03 -3.63
N TRP A 312 -17.95 -11.77 -2.68
CA TRP A 312 -18.98 -11.35 -1.73
C TRP A 312 -18.51 -11.49 -0.29
N LEU A 313 -19.00 -10.60 0.56
CA LEU A 313 -18.88 -10.69 2.02
C LEU A 313 -20.28 -10.72 2.62
N ASN A 314 -20.59 -11.77 3.39
CA ASN A 314 -21.88 -11.94 4.07
C ASN A 314 -23.11 -11.85 3.14
N GLY A 315 -22.95 -12.18 1.86
CA GLY A 315 -24.00 -12.10 0.84
C GLY A 315 -23.98 -10.81 0.01
N ASP A 316 -23.27 -9.78 0.47
CA ASP A 316 -23.14 -8.51 -0.26
C ASP A 316 -21.99 -8.58 -1.27
N LEU A 317 -22.27 -8.23 -2.53
CA LEU A 317 -21.26 -8.19 -3.59
C LEU A 317 -20.29 -7.04 -3.31
N LEU A 318 -19.01 -7.37 -3.13
CA LEU A 318 -17.95 -6.36 -3.00
C LEU A 318 -17.57 -5.80 -4.37
N PHE A 319 -17.14 -6.69 -5.28
CA PHE A 319 -16.70 -6.32 -6.61
C PHE A 319 -16.56 -7.55 -7.53
N GLY A 320 -16.34 -7.31 -8.82
CA GLY A 320 -15.95 -8.35 -9.78
C GLY A 320 -15.46 -7.79 -11.11
N ARG A 321 -14.71 -8.60 -11.87
CA ARG A 321 -14.16 -8.23 -13.18
C ARG A 321 -14.24 -9.39 -14.17
N GLU A 322 -14.65 -9.07 -15.40
CA GLU A 322 -14.61 -9.99 -16.54
C GLU A 322 -13.28 -9.91 -17.28
N GLU A 323 -12.22 -10.33 -16.61
CA GLU A 323 -10.86 -10.26 -17.13
C GLU A 323 -10.23 -11.65 -17.12
N TYR A 324 -9.64 -12.05 -18.25
CA TYR A 324 -8.94 -13.32 -18.42
C TYR A 324 -7.50 -13.04 -18.81
N HIS A 325 -6.59 -13.92 -18.38
CA HIS A 325 -5.20 -13.98 -18.86
C HIS A 325 -4.35 -12.76 -18.53
N ARG A 326 -4.65 -12.09 -17.41
CA ARG A 326 -3.89 -10.94 -16.89
C ARG A 326 -2.69 -11.34 -16.02
N GLY A 327 -2.24 -12.60 -16.12
CA GLY A 327 -1.30 -13.18 -15.16
C GLY A 327 -1.89 -13.25 -13.75
N MET A 328 -1.04 -13.53 -12.76
CA MET A 328 -1.44 -13.57 -11.35
C MET A 328 -0.32 -13.00 -10.51
N THR A 329 -0.61 -11.93 -9.77
CA THR A 329 0.33 -11.29 -8.83
C THR A 329 -0.35 -11.18 -7.47
N ILE A 330 0.46 -11.12 -6.39
CA ILE A 330 -0.07 -10.78 -5.07
C ILE A 330 -0.75 -9.41 -5.12
N ASP A 331 -1.90 -9.29 -4.45
CA ASP A 331 -2.66 -8.05 -4.31
C ASP A 331 -3.08 -7.37 -5.63
N GLN A 332 -3.22 -8.13 -6.71
CA GLN A 332 -3.62 -7.66 -8.04
C GLN A 332 -4.93 -6.87 -8.01
N TYR A 333 -5.90 -7.33 -7.20
CA TYR A 333 -7.16 -6.64 -6.97
C TYR A 333 -7.36 -6.41 -5.47
N ARG A 334 -7.85 -5.23 -5.10
CA ARG A 334 -8.11 -4.83 -3.71
C ARG A 334 -9.55 -4.39 -3.56
N MET A 335 -10.22 -4.92 -2.55
CA MET A 335 -11.64 -4.66 -2.26
C MET A 335 -11.78 -4.29 -0.79
N LYS A 336 -12.41 -3.15 -0.52
CA LYS A 336 -12.73 -2.75 0.85
C LYS A 336 -13.99 -3.49 1.31
N GLY A 337 -13.99 -3.92 2.56
CA GLY A 337 -15.17 -4.47 3.22
C GLY A 337 -15.14 -4.20 4.72
N THR A 338 -16.24 -4.50 5.39
CA THR A 338 -16.34 -4.40 6.85
C THR A 338 -16.76 -5.76 7.39
N LEU A 339 -15.88 -6.40 8.17
CA LEU A 339 -16.24 -7.61 8.89
C LEU A 339 -17.16 -7.23 10.04
N LYS A 340 -18.21 -8.00 10.28
CA LYS A 340 -18.99 -7.92 11.53
C LYS A 340 -18.28 -8.69 12.64
N ALA A 341 -18.57 -8.36 13.89
CA ALA A 341 -18.18 -9.21 15.01
C ALA A 341 -18.80 -10.61 14.84
N GLY A 342 -18.03 -11.65 15.16
CA GLY A 342 -18.45 -13.03 14.97
C GLY A 342 -18.04 -13.60 13.62
N LYS A 343 -18.85 -14.55 13.15
CA LYS A 343 -18.61 -15.28 11.90
C LYS A 343 -18.98 -14.45 10.68
N ASN A 344 -18.04 -14.35 9.75
CA ASN A 344 -18.23 -13.77 8.43
C ASN A 344 -18.10 -14.86 7.36
N THR A 345 -18.80 -14.71 6.25
CA THR A 345 -18.72 -15.64 5.12
C THR A 345 -18.17 -14.91 3.91
N ILE A 346 -17.12 -15.45 3.31
CA ILE A 346 -16.48 -14.91 2.11
C ILE A 346 -16.69 -15.89 0.98
N LEU A 347 -17.37 -15.45 -0.08
CA LEU A 347 -17.63 -16.25 -1.28
C LEU A 347 -16.85 -15.64 -2.45
N ILE A 348 -16.17 -16.47 -3.22
CA ILE A 348 -15.56 -16.09 -4.49
C ILE A 348 -16.11 -16.96 -5.60
N LYS A 349 -16.40 -16.33 -6.73
CA LYS A 349 -16.72 -16.96 -8.01
C LYS A 349 -15.50 -16.81 -8.91
N VAL A 350 -15.03 -17.89 -9.52
CA VAL A 350 -13.88 -17.89 -10.43
C VAL A 350 -14.27 -18.60 -11.72
N CYS A 351 -14.15 -17.91 -12.85
CA CYS A 351 -14.63 -18.36 -14.15
C CYS A 351 -13.46 -18.70 -15.07
N GLN A 352 -13.44 -19.90 -15.62
CA GLN A 352 -12.51 -20.35 -16.66
C GLN A 352 -13.20 -20.31 -18.03
N ASN A 353 -12.47 -19.91 -19.07
CA ASN A 353 -12.96 -19.91 -20.45
C ASN A 353 -12.60 -21.21 -21.18
N GLU A 354 -12.89 -21.27 -22.47
CA GLU A 354 -12.75 -22.46 -23.32
C GLU A 354 -11.40 -22.55 -24.03
N GLN A 355 -10.49 -21.59 -23.80
CA GLN A 355 -9.19 -21.60 -24.47
C GLN A 355 -8.39 -22.85 -24.10
N THR A 356 -7.76 -23.44 -25.11
CA THR A 356 -7.05 -24.74 -25.04
C THR A 356 -5.55 -24.57 -25.09
N GLU A 357 -5.04 -23.37 -25.37
CA GLU A 357 -3.63 -23.06 -25.38
C GLU A 357 -3.02 -23.25 -23.98
N GLU A 358 -1.83 -23.84 -23.88
CA GLU A 358 -1.19 -24.20 -22.61
C GLU A 358 -1.09 -23.01 -21.62
N TRP A 359 -0.80 -21.83 -22.14
CA TRP A 359 -0.70 -20.60 -21.35
C TRP A 359 -2.04 -20.13 -20.75
N ALA A 360 -3.17 -20.55 -21.34
CA ALA A 360 -4.53 -20.18 -20.93
C ALA A 360 -5.17 -21.19 -19.95
N GLN A 361 -4.44 -22.25 -19.59
CA GLN A 361 -5.01 -23.35 -18.79
C GLN A 361 -5.09 -23.05 -17.29
N ARG A 362 -4.35 -22.06 -16.80
CA ARG A 362 -4.29 -21.75 -15.37
C ARG A 362 -5.65 -21.30 -14.87
N TRP A 363 -6.21 -22.08 -13.93
CA TRP A 363 -7.45 -21.78 -13.24
C TRP A 363 -7.19 -21.79 -11.75
N ALA A 364 -6.97 -20.61 -11.19
CA ALA A 364 -6.49 -20.49 -9.81
C ALA A 364 -6.87 -19.15 -9.19
N PHE A 365 -6.83 -19.10 -7.86
CA PHE A 365 -6.94 -17.86 -7.12
C PHE A 365 -6.14 -17.94 -5.82
N GLN A 366 -5.85 -16.78 -5.23
CA GLN A 366 -5.43 -16.64 -3.83
C GLN A 366 -6.14 -15.44 -3.24
N LEU A 367 -6.55 -15.53 -1.97
CA LEU A 367 -7.21 -14.43 -1.28
C LEU A 367 -6.59 -14.23 0.10
N ARG A 368 -6.33 -12.98 0.46
CA ARG A 368 -5.88 -12.59 1.81
C ARG A 368 -6.74 -11.49 2.41
N VAL A 369 -6.74 -11.41 3.73
CA VAL A 369 -7.41 -10.36 4.51
C VAL A 369 -6.36 -9.55 5.25
N CYS A 370 -6.39 -8.23 5.08
CA CYS A 370 -5.42 -7.31 5.67
C CYS A 370 -6.04 -5.94 5.94
N ASP A 371 -5.33 -5.08 6.65
CA ASP A 371 -5.69 -3.66 6.76
C ASP A 371 -5.29 -2.87 5.50
N ALA A 372 -5.57 -1.56 5.48
CA ALA A 372 -5.23 -0.68 4.36
C ALA A 372 -3.72 -0.58 4.09
N THR A 373 -2.86 -0.84 5.09
CA THR A 373 -1.40 -0.85 4.94
C THR A 373 -0.88 -2.18 4.41
N GLY A 374 -1.72 -3.22 4.41
CA GLY A 374 -1.38 -4.58 4.00
C GLY A 374 -0.96 -5.49 5.15
N THR A 375 -1.10 -5.06 6.41
CA THR A 375 -0.87 -5.89 7.60
C THR A 375 -1.95 -6.96 7.70
N ALA A 376 -1.55 -8.21 7.88
CA ALA A 376 -2.48 -9.33 7.96
C ALA A 376 -3.52 -9.14 9.09
N ILE A 377 -4.78 -9.44 8.77
CA ILE A 377 -5.84 -9.59 9.75
C ILE A 377 -6.22 -11.07 9.75
N LEU A 378 -5.91 -11.75 10.84
CA LEU A 378 -6.09 -13.20 10.96
C LEU A 378 -7.45 -13.53 11.58
N SER A 379 -8.07 -14.58 11.06
CA SER A 379 -9.27 -15.17 11.65
C SER A 379 -8.97 -15.64 13.07
N ALA A 380 -9.85 -15.35 14.03
CA ALA A 380 -9.61 -15.65 15.44
C ALA A 380 -9.55 -17.15 15.75
N ASP A 381 -10.14 -17.98 14.90
CA ASP A 381 -10.11 -19.44 14.95
C ASP A 381 -8.95 -20.07 14.15
N ARG A 382 -8.07 -19.25 13.54
CA ARG A 382 -6.90 -19.74 12.81
C ARG A 382 -5.98 -20.51 13.76
N THR A 383 -5.75 -21.78 13.45
CA THR A 383 -4.76 -22.59 14.16
C THR A 383 -3.37 -22.03 13.89
N LYS A 384 -2.65 -21.63 14.95
CA LYS A 384 -1.24 -21.25 14.81
C LYS A 384 -0.46 -22.48 14.39
N LYS A 385 0.29 -22.40 13.29
CA LYS A 385 1.29 -23.40 12.95
C LYS A 385 2.37 -23.31 14.03
N THR A 386 2.32 -24.19 15.04
CA THR A 386 3.40 -24.28 16.02
C THR A 386 4.64 -24.73 15.26
N ALA A 387 5.71 -23.93 15.34
CA ALA A 387 7.01 -24.37 14.86
C ALA A 387 7.33 -25.70 15.56
N LYS A 388 7.51 -26.78 14.80
CA LYS A 388 7.94 -28.06 15.37
C LYS A 388 9.29 -27.81 16.07
N PRO A 389 9.43 -28.08 17.38
CA PRO A 389 10.73 -28.06 18.03
C PRO A 389 11.61 -29.15 17.40
N GLY A 390 12.82 -28.76 17.02
CA GLY A 390 13.93 -29.57 16.50
C GLY A 390 13.67 -31.06 16.24
N GLN A 391 13.65 -31.45 14.96
CA GLN A 391 14.16 -32.76 14.59
C GLN A 391 15.69 -32.68 14.60
N SER A 392 16.24 -32.99 15.78
CA SER A 392 17.57 -33.56 15.91
C SER A 392 17.69 -34.74 14.95
N THR A 393 18.45 -34.59 13.87
CA THR A 393 19.01 -35.74 13.16
C THR A 393 20.27 -36.16 13.91
N GLY A 394 20.07 -36.89 15.01
CA GLY A 394 21.12 -37.68 15.62
C GLY A 394 21.36 -38.95 14.82
N SER A 395 22.64 -39.19 14.51
CA SER A 395 23.32 -40.49 14.36
C SER A 395 22.66 -41.59 13.53
N ASP A 396 23.27 -41.93 12.38
CA ASP A 396 24.34 -42.94 12.32
C ASP A 396 25.33 -42.62 11.19
#